data_AF-A0A813J6W2-F1
#
_entry.id   AF-A0A813J6W2-F1
#
_cell.length_a   1.000
_cell.length_b   1.000
_cell.length_c   1.000
_cell.angle_alpha   90.00
_cell.angle_beta   90.00
_cell.angle_gamma   90.00
#
_symmetry.space_group_name_H-M   'P 1'
#
loop_
_entity.id
_entity.type
_entity.pdbx_description
1 polymer ?
#
loop_
_entity_poly.entity_id
_entity_poly.type
_entity_poly.pdbx_seq_one_letter_code
_entity_poly.pdbx_strand_id
1 'polypeptide(L)'
;MVAVLALCNLWLPAFVPPPAGQSLRHGVHMSTAVGAAAVLGAAPAAFADKIDDAATKLSEASYPFLKEIDWTSPVYGSLPNANPVKVLAVINKALVMGASMDSAALKKGVLAHASAIGHVDSKGMIPLPDYTAINAAIGHMVASVPKKPGHRRLQRSWRCRQEGGSWCLHEVARESR
;
A
#
# COMPACT_ATOMS: atom_id res chain seq x y z
N MET A 1 47.20 -41.54 -11.25
CA MET A 1 45.91 -42.24 -11.06
C MET A 1 44.89 -41.24 -10.51
N VAL A 2 43.84 -40.96 -11.30
CA VAL A 2 42.45 -40.54 -10.94
C VAL A 2 42.29 -39.40 -9.91
N ALA A 3 42.04 -38.14 -10.27
CA ALA A 3 40.81 -37.49 -10.78
C ALA A 3 39.61 -37.46 -9.80
N VAL A 4 39.33 -36.29 -9.20
CA VAL A 4 37.96 -35.83 -8.86
C VAL A 4 37.88 -34.31 -9.04
N LEU A 5 37.07 -33.90 -10.02
CA LEU A 5 36.60 -32.55 -10.30
C LEU A 5 35.38 -32.26 -9.41
N ALA A 6 35.22 -31.03 -8.89
CA ALA A 6 33.92 -30.32 -8.80
C ALA A 6 33.98 -29.03 -7.95
N LEU A 7 33.71 -27.92 -8.64
CA LEU A 7 32.99 -26.72 -8.20
C LEU A 7 33.62 -25.74 -7.18
N CYS A 8 34.30 -24.74 -7.75
CA CYS A 8 34.55 -23.44 -7.16
C CYS A 8 33.36 -22.47 -7.32
N ASN A 9 33.22 -21.57 -6.34
CA ASN A 9 32.73 -20.19 -6.42
C ASN A 9 31.23 -19.89 -6.69
N LEU A 10 30.38 -20.14 -5.69
CA LEU A 10 29.18 -19.34 -5.50
C LEU A 10 29.35 -18.40 -4.29
N TRP A 11 30.10 -17.32 -4.53
CA TRP A 11 30.14 -16.17 -3.63
C TRP A 11 29.98 -14.89 -4.47
N LEU A 12 28.77 -14.32 -4.38
CA LEU A 12 28.30 -12.98 -4.78
C LEU A 12 28.42 -12.57 -6.26
N PRO A 13 27.40 -11.84 -6.76
CA PRO A 13 27.77 -10.58 -7.39
C PRO A 13 26.91 -9.39 -6.93
N ALA A 14 27.58 -8.43 -6.31
CA ALA A 14 27.20 -7.02 -6.36
C ALA A 14 27.26 -6.56 -7.83
N PHE A 15 26.15 -6.00 -8.33
CA PHE A 15 26.02 -5.52 -9.71
C PHE A 15 26.45 -4.04 -9.77
N VAL A 16 27.61 -3.79 -10.39
CA VAL A 16 28.05 -2.46 -10.85
C VAL A 16 27.77 -2.38 -12.36
N PRO A 17 27.07 -1.36 -12.87
CA PRO A 17 26.77 -1.26 -14.30
C PRO A 17 28.00 -0.78 -15.12
N PRO A 18 28.26 -1.33 -16.32
CA PRO A 18 29.25 -0.81 -17.26
C PRO A 18 28.66 0.31 -18.15
N PRO A 19 29.50 1.22 -18.70
CA PRO A 19 29.05 2.25 -19.64
C PRO A 19 28.88 1.69 -21.05
N ALA A 20 27.77 2.02 -21.72
CA ALA A 20 27.52 1.68 -23.12
C ALA A 20 27.91 2.83 -24.05
N GLY A 21 28.88 2.59 -24.92
CA GLY A 21 29.20 3.41 -26.08
C GLY A 21 29.03 2.62 -27.39
N GLN A 22 28.30 3.22 -28.34
CA GLN A 22 28.37 3.10 -29.82
C GLN A 22 28.09 1.71 -30.43
N SER A 23 26.91 1.48 -31.03
CA SER A 23 26.44 1.88 -32.38
C SER A 23 27.22 1.25 -33.54
N LEU A 24 26.54 0.42 -34.36
CA LEU A 24 26.62 0.23 -35.83
C LEU A 24 25.69 -0.99 -36.17
N ARG A 25 24.49 -0.81 -36.74
CA ARG A 25 24.11 -0.58 -38.16
C ARG A 25 23.98 -1.85 -39.04
N HIS A 26 22.77 -1.98 -39.62
CA HIS A 26 22.32 -2.72 -40.82
C HIS A 26 21.82 -4.17 -40.71
N GLY A 27 20.55 -4.38 -41.10
CA GLY A 27 20.00 -5.66 -41.56
C GLY A 27 18.51 -5.84 -41.30
N VAL A 28 17.68 -5.56 -42.30
CA VAL A 28 16.21 -5.63 -42.31
C VAL A 28 15.72 -7.09 -42.19
N HIS A 29 14.74 -7.36 -41.32
CA HIS A 29 13.63 -8.27 -41.62
C HIS A 29 12.41 -7.94 -40.76
N MET A 30 11.34 -7.48 -41.39
CA MET A 30 10.02 -7.39 -40.77
C MET A 30 9.39 -8.79 -40.77
N SER A 31 9.14 -9.34 -39.60
CA SER A 31 8.18 -10.43 -39.43
C SER A 31 7.25 -10.11 -38.28
N THR A 32 5.97 -10.01 -38.64
CA THR A 32 4.81 -9.97 -37.77
C THR A 32 4.80 -11.16 -36.83
N ALA A 33 4.86 -10.90 -35.52
CA ALA A 33 4.38 -11.82 -34.50
C ALA A 33 3.72 -11.02 -33.38
N VAL A 34 2.41 -10.89 -33.49
CA VAL A 34 1.51 -10.61 -32.37
C VAL A 34 1.75 -11.69 -31.32
N GLY A 35 2.16 -11.27 -30.12
CA GLY A 35 2.44 -12.17 -29.00
C GLY A 35 2.23 -11.44 -27.69
N ALA A 36 0.98 -11.40 -27.25
CA ALA A 36 0.53 -10.84 -26.00
C ALA A 36 1.23 -11.52 -24.80
N ALA A 37 2.07 -10.80 -24.06
CA ALA A 37 2.47 -11.17 -22.71
C ALA A 37 3.24 -10.02 -22.02
N ALA A 38 2.52 -9.03 -21.50
CA ALA A 38 2.90 -8.28 -20.30
C ALA A 38 1.79 -7.28 -19.92
N VAL A 39 0.59 -7.78 -19.65
CA VAL A 39 -0.29 -7.09 -18.69
C VAL A 39 -0.02 -7.76 -17.34
N LEU A 40 1.17 -7.53 -16.80
CA LEU A 40 1.37 -7.63 -15.36
C LEU A 40 0.43 -6.60 -14.78
N GLY A 41 -0.63 -7.09 -14.13
CA GLY A 41 -1.67 -6.29 -13.53
C GLY A 41 -1.09 -5.34 -12.50
N ALA A 42 -0.67 -4.16 -12.95
CA ALA A 42 -0.81 -2.95 -12.17
C ALA A 42 -2.31 -2.86 -11.86
N ALA A 43 -2.68 -3.22 -10.63
CA ALA A 43 -3.94 -2.76 -10.07
C ALA A 43 -4.06 -1.27 -10.44
N PRO A 44 -5.16 -0.84 -11.06
CA PRO A 44 -5.21 0.46 -11.72
C PRO A 44 -4.81 1.53 -10.70
N ALA A 45 -3.89 2.40 -11.10
CA ALA A 45 -3.51 3.62 -10.40
C ALA A 45 -4.70 4.58 -10.16
N ALA A 46 -5.94 4.17 -10.51
CA ALA A 46 -7.20 4.87 -10.35
C ALA A 46 -7.69 5.04 -8.89
N PHE A 47 -6.89 4.64 -7.91
CA PHE A 47 -7.15 4.94 -6.50
C PHE A 47 -6.23 6.03 -5.94
N ALA A 48 -5.19 6.45 -6.68
CA ALA A 48 -4.25 7.47 -6.23
C ALA A 48 -4.97 8.79 -5.87
N ASP A 49 -5.89 9.23 -6.73
CA ASP A 49 -6.46 10.58 -6.60
C ASP A 49 -7.67 10.62 -5.64
N LYS A 50 -8.50 9.57 -5.62
CA LYS A 50 -9.70 9.53 -4.77
C LYS A 50 -9.38 9.27 -3.29
N ILE A 51 -8.28 8.58 -3.00
CA ILE A 51 -7.85 8.31 -1.63
C ILE A 51 -7.34 9.59 -0.98
N ASP A 52 -6.56 10.39 -1.71
CA ASP A 52 -5.98 11.62 -1.18
C ASP A 52 -7.06 12.69 -0.94
N ASP A 53 -8.04 12.80 -1.84
CA ASP A 53 -9.23 13.64 -1.64
C ASP A 53 -10.04 13.22 -0.41
N ALA A 54 -10.25 11.90 -0.26
CA ALA A 54 -10.95 11.35 0.90
C ALA A 54 -10.15 11.54 2.20
N ALA A 55 -8.82 11.43 2.15
CA ALA A 55 -7.94 11.66 3.28
C ALA A 55 -7.99 13.12 3.73
N THR A 56 -8.06 14.08 2.79
CA THR A 56 -8.23 15.50 3.12
C THR A 56 -9.53 15.72 3.88
N LYS A 57 -10.66 15.25 3.33
CA LYS A 57 -11.98 15.36 3.97
C LYS A 57 -12.04 14.67 5.33
N LEU A 58 -11.49 13.46 5.44
CA LEU A 58 -11.41 12.72 6.70
C LEU A 58 -10.60 13.50 7.72
N SER A 59 -9.45 14.04 7.32
CA SER A 59 -8.53 14.73 8.21
C SER A 59 -9.18 16.00 8.74
N GLU A 60 -9.75 16.85 7.88
CA GLU A 60 -10.47 18.05 8.30
C GLU A 60 -11.61 17.75 9.28
N ALA A 61 -12.41 16.71 9.01
CA ALA A 61 -13.55 16.34 9.84
C ALA A 61 -13.14 15.74 11.20
N SER A 62 -12.01 15.02 11.27
CA SER A 62 -11.56 14.31 12.47
C SER A 62 -10.46 15.03 13.24
N TYR A 63 -9.85 16.07 12.69
CA TYR A 63 -8.81 16.84 13.36
C TYR A 63 -9.23 17.46 14.69
N PRO A 64 -10.48 17.97 14.87
CA PRO A 64 -10.94 18.42 16.18
C PRO A 64 -10.85 17.31 17.24
N PHE A 65 -11.32 16.11 16.90
CA PHE A 65 -11.22 14.94 17.77
C PHE A 65 -9.76 14.56 18.03
N LEU A 66 -8.90 14.59 17.01
CA LEU A 66 -7.47 14.27 17.14
C LEU A 66 -6.75 15.16 18.17
N LYS A 67 -7.15 16.44 18.28
CA LYS A 67 -6.61 17.40 19.26
C LYS A 67 -7.06 17.16 20.70
N GLU A 68 -8.21 16.52 20.90
CA GLU A 68 -8.75 16.23 22.23
C GLU A 68 -8.05 15.03 22.89
N ILE A 69 -7.32 14.23 22.11
CA ILE A 69 -6.60 13.06 22.58
C ILE A 69 -5.29 13.49 23.25
N ASP A 70 -5.09 13.05 24.50
CA ASP A 70 -3.80 13.17 25.18
C ASP A 70 -2.85 12.05 24.72
N TRP A 71 -2.06 12.32 23.68
CA TRP A 71 -1.08 11.39 23.11
C TRP A 71 0.09 11.03 24.04
N THR A 72 0.23 11.73 25.18
CA THR A 72 1.29 11.47 26.18
C THR A 72 0.83 10.53 27.29
N SER A 73 -0.45 10.13 27.29
CA SER A 73 -1.01 9.28 28.32
C SER A 73 -0.35 7.89 28.36
N PRO A 74 -0.02 7.36 29.55
CA PRO A 74 0.57 6.03 29.70
C PRO A 74 -0.39 4.89 29.32
N VAL A 75 -1.68 5.18 29.12
CA VAL A 75 -2.70 4.17 28.79
C VAL A 75 -2.39 3.38 27.52
N TYR A 76 -1.68 3.98 26.56
CA TYR A 76 -1.37 3.33 25.28
C TYR A 76 -0.24 2.29 25.39
N GLY A 77 0.55 2.33 26.46
CA GLY A 77 1.68 1.42 26.67
C GLY A 77 1.30 0.07 27.27
N SER A 78 0.06 -0.11 27.74
CA SER A 78 -0.36 -1.35 28.41
C SER A 78 -1.79 -1.75 28.03
N LEU A 79 -2.02 -3.06 27.95
CA LEU A 79 -3.35 -3.64 27.74
C LEU A 79 -3.78 -4.38 29.01
N PRO A 80 -4.37 -3.68 30.00
CA PRO A 80 -4.77 -4.31 31.25
C PRO A 80 -5.80 -5.40 31.00
N ASN A 81 -5.65 -6.54 31.66
CA ASN A 81 -6.57 -7.69 31.61
C ASN A 81 -6.75 -8.35 30.22
N ALA A 82 -5.84 -8.11 29.27
CA ALA A 82 -5.88 -8.77 27.97
C ALA A 82 -5.29 -10.18 28.03
N ASN A 83 -5.98 -11.17 27.44
CA ASN A 83 -5.46 -12.52 27.32
C ASN A 83 -4.33 -12.56 26.27
N PRO A 84 -3.08 -12.93 26.63
CA PRO A 84 -1.94 -12.88 25.71
C PRO A 84 -2.10 -13.72 24.44
N VAL A 85 -2.76 -14.89 24.54
CA VAL A 85 -3.00 -15.78 23.39
C VAL A 85 -3.97 -15.13 22.40
N LYS A 86 -5.01 -14.45 22.89
CA LYS A 86 -5.93 -13.69 22.04
C LYS A 86 -5.24 -12.49 21.39
N VAL A 87 -4.40 -11.78 22.13
CA VAL A 87 -3.61 -10.65 21.60
C VAL A 87 -2.68 -11.12 20.47
N LEU A 88 -1.95 -12.21 20.67
CA LEU A 88 -1.08 -12.77 19.65
C LEU A 88 -1.85 -13.20 18.39
N ALA A 89 -3.05 -13.76 18.56
CA ALA A 89 -3.89 -14.11 17.42
C ALA A 89 -4.32 -12.88 16.59
N VAL A 90 -4.60 -11.74 17.24
CA VAL A 90 -4.90 -10.47 16.56
C VAL A 90 -3.66 -9.89 15.89
N ILE A 91 -2.51 -9.91 16.55
CA ILE A 91 -1.23 -9.47 15.98
C ILE A 91 -0.89 -10.29 14.73
N ASN A 92 -1.10 -11.61 14.76
CA ASN A 92 -0.90 -12.47 13.59
C ASN A 92 -1.76 -12.03 12.38
N LYS A 93 -3.00 -11.55 12.60
CA LYS A 93 -3.83 -11.01 11.51
C LYS A 93 -3.25 -9.72 10.93
N ALA A 94 -2.71 -8.83 11.78
CA ALA A 94 -2.03 -7.61 11.33
C ALA A 94 -0.74 -7.94 10.55
N LEU A 95 0.03 -8.94 10.98
CA LEU A 95 1.25 -9.39 10.29
C LEU A 95 0.93 -10.00 8.92
N VAL A 96 -0.08 -10.88 8.83
CA VAL A 96 -0.51 -11.44 7.55
C VAL A 96 -1.02 -10.35 6.60
N MET A 97 -1.74 -9.35 7.13
CA MET A 97 -2.18 -8.21 6.33
C MET A 97 -0.99 -7.38 5.85
N GLY A 98 -0.06 -7.00 6.74
CA GLY A 98 1.14 -6.23 6.41
C GLY A 98 2.03 -6.92 5.39
N ALA A 99 2.22 -8.24 5.51
CA ALA A 99 2.97 -9.04 4.54
C ALA A 99 2.33 -9.07 3.14
N SER A 100 1.02 -8.79 3.05
CA SER A 100 0.27 -8.73 1.78
C SER A 100 0.11 -7.31 1.22
N MET A 101 0.60 -6.28 1.91
CA MET A 101 0.57 -4.90 1.42
C MET A 101 1.67 -4.66 0.40
N ASP A 102 1.47 -3.66 -0.47
CA ASP A 102 2.50 -3.19 -1.39
C ASP A 102 3.68 -2.56 -0.63
N SER A 103 4.90 -2.98 -0.98
CA SER A 103 6.12 -2.55 -0.28
C SER A 103 6.41 -1.06 -0.46
N ALA A 104 6.04 -0.46 -1.60
CA ALA A 104 6.24 0.97 -1.84
C ALA A 104 5.21 1.80 -1.05
N ALA A 105 3.97 1.33 -0.96
CA ALA A 105 2.95 1.94 -0.09
C ALA A 105 3.36 1.88 1.39
N LEU A 106 3.88 0.75 1.85
CA LEU A 106 4.41 0.61 3.21
C LEU A 106 5.53 1.61 3.49
N LYS A 107 6.53 1.68 2.59
CA LYS A 107 7.63 2.64 2.71
C LYS A 107 7.13 4.08 2.78
N LYS A 108 6.18 4.47 1.92
CA LYS A 108 5.61 5.82 1.91
C LYS A 108 4.97 6.18 3.23
N GLY A 109 4.12 5.32 3.80
CA GLY A 109 3.49 5.68 5.07
C GLY A 109 4.42 5.59 6.28
N VAL A 110 5.45 4.73 6.27
CA VAL A 110 6.51 4.81 7.31
C VAL A 110 7.21 6.16 7.26
N LEU A 111 7.55 6.65 6.07
CA LEU A 111 8.16 7.97 5.91
C LEU A 111 7.21 9.11 6.28
N ALA A 112 5.91 8.98 5.99
CA ALA A 112 4.90 9.96 6.42
C ALA A 112 4.81 10.06 7.95
N HIS A 113 4.81 8.93 8.67
CA HIS A 113 4.83 8.93 10.13
C HIS A 113 6.15 9.49 10.68
N ALA A 114 7.30 9.10 10.10
CA ALA A 114 8.60 9.61 10.53
C ALA A 114 8.72 11.13 10.35
N SER A 115 8.21 11.66 9.24
CA SER A 115 8.15 13.11 8.99
C SER A 115 7.25 13.81 10.01
N ALA A 116 6.06 13.27 10.27
CA ALA A 116 5.12 13.85 11.22
C ALA A 116 5.66 13.91 12.65
N ILE A 117 6.42 12.89 13.08
CA ILE A 117 7.12 12.88 14.37
C ILE A 117 8.11 14.05 14.48
N GLY A 118 8.73 14.45 13.36
CA GLY A 118 9.62 15.61 13.31
C GLY A 118 8.92 16.96 13.52
N HIS A 119 7.59 17.01 13.41
CA HIS A 119 6.79 18.22 13.51
C HIS A 119 5.79 18.20 14.69
N VAL A 120 5.93 17.25 15.63
CA VAL A 120 5.04 17.18 16.81
C VAL A 120 5.21 18.42 17.70
N ASP A 121 4.11 18.87 18.28
CA ASP A 121 4.13 19.88 19.32
C ASP A 121 4.45 19.30 20.70
N SER A 122 4.47 20.15 21.73
CA SER A 122 4.76 19.75 23.11
C SER A 122 3.74 18.79 23.73
N LYS A 123 2.56 18.63 23.10
CA LYS A 123 1.49 17.72 23.52
C LYS A 123 1.50 16.42 22.71
N GLY A 124 2.50 16.22 21.85
CA GLY A 124 2.58 15.07 20.95
C GLY A 124 1.61 15.15 19.77
N MET A 125 1.03 16.33 19.50
CA MET A 125 0.10 16.54 18.41
C MET A 125 0.83 16.92 17.13
N ILE A 126 0.44 16.29 16.02
CA ILE A 126 0.97 16.56 14.68
C ILE A 126 0.16 17.66 13.97
N PRO A 127 0.75 18.42 13.04
CA PRO A 127 0.02 19.42 12.28
C PRO A 127 -0.92 18.76 11.24
N LEU A 128 -2.00 19.46 10.86
CA LEU A 128 -3.03 18.95 9.94
C LEU A 128 -2.47 18.41 8.61
N PRO A 129 -1.50 19.06 7.93
CA PRO A 129 -0.95 18.53 6.68
C PRO A 129 -0.28 17.16 6.86
N ASP A 130 0.43 16.95 7.97
CA ASP A 130 1.07 15.67 8.27
C ASP A 130 0.03 14.60 8.61
N TYR A 131 -1.04 14.97 9.31
CA TYR A 131 -2.16 14.06 9.57
C TYR A 131 -2.83 13.62 8.26
N THR A 132 -3.05 14.54 7.33
CA THR A 132 -3.59 14.24 6.00
C THR A 132 -2.66 13.30 5.22
N ALA A 133 -1.36 13.56 5.24
CA ALA A 133 -0.37 12.72 4.57
C ALA A 133 -0.34 11.29 5.16
N ILE A 134 -0.46 11.15 6.48
CA ILE A 134 -0.58 9.86 7.16
C ILE A 134 -1.85 9.13 6.71
N ASN A 135 -3.01 9.80 6.74
CA ASN A 135 -4.28 9.20 6.35
C ASN A 135 -4.31 8.75 4.88
N ALA A 136 -3.74 9.57 3.98
CA ALA A 136 -3.56 9.21 2.58
C ALA A 136 -2.69 7.96 2.43
N ALA A 137 -1.52 7.95 3.08
CA ALA A 137 -0.59 6.83 3.00
C ALA A 137 -1.19 5.52 3.55
N ILE A 138 -1.90 5.57 4.68
CA ILE A 138 -2.62 4.41 5.23
C ILE A 138 -3.73 3.95 4.27
N GLY A 139 -4.46 4.88 3.65
CA GLY A 139 -5.45 4.57 2.63
C GLY A 139 -4.86 3.76 1.48
N HIS A 140 -3.68 4.17 0.98
CA HIS A 140 -2.95 3.45 -0.07
C HIS A 140 -2.45 2.08 0.40
N MET A 141 -1.94 1.97 1.63
CA MET A 141 -1.55 0.68 2.22
C MET A 141 -2.73 -0.30 2.24
N VAL A 142 -3.89 0.13 2.74
CA VAL A 142 -5.09 -0.73 2.82
C VAL A 142 -5.65 -1.07 1.45
N ALA A 143 -5.60 -0.13 0.51
CA ALA A 143 -6.05 -0.38 -0.87
C ALA A 143 -5.21 -1.41 -1.62
N SER A 144 -3.93 -1.56 -1.24
CA SER A 144 -3.01 -2.54 -1.85
C SER A 144 -3.30 -3.99 -1.46
N VAL A 145 -3.99 -4.24 -0.36
CA VAL A 145 -4.25 -5.61 0.13
C VAL A 145 -5.32 -6.30 -0.74
N PRO A 146 -5.07 -7.55 -1.19
CA PRO A 146 -6.07 -8.34 -1.91
C PRO A 146 -7.35 -8.51 -1.09
N LYS A 147 -8.48 -8.10 -1.67
CA LYS A 147 -9.80 -8.27 -1.04
C LYS A 147 -10.17 -9.75 -1.05
N LYS A 148 -10.60 -10.27 0.10
CA LYS A 148 -11.22 -11.61 0.15
C LYS A 148 -12.45 -11.67 -0.78
N PRO A 149 -12.75 -12.83 -1.37
CA PRO A 149 -14.02 -13.04 -2.07
C PRO A 149 -15.21 -12.63 -1.19
N GLY A 150 -16.13 -11.81 -1.72
CA GLY A 150 -17.27 -11.23 -0.97
C GLY A 150 -17.08 -9.79 -0.49
N HIS A 151 -15.84 -9.35 -0.23
CA HIS A 151 -15.56 -7.99 0.25
C HIS A 151 -15.84 -6.91 -0.81
N ARG A 152 -15.77 -7.26 -2.09
CA ARG A 152 -16.15 -6.37 -3.21
C ARG A 152 -17.63 -5.95 -3.14
N ARG A 153 -18.53 -6.83 -2.70
CA ARG A 153 -19.97 -6.53 -2.63
C ARG A 153 -20.27 -5.55 -1.50
N LEU A 154 -19.63 -5.74 -0.34
CA LEU A 154 -19.76 -4.85 0.82
C LEU A 154 -19.16 -3.47 0.54
N GLN A 155 -17.99 -3.39 -0.09
CA GLN A 155 -17.40 -2.10 -0.45
C GLN A 155 -18.19 -1.37 -1.54
N ARG A 156 -18.80 -2.08 -2.49
CA ARG A 156 -19.71 -1.48 -3.47
C ARG A 156 -20.98 -0.93 -2.79
N SER A 157 -21.55 -1.68 -1.84
CA SER A 157 -22.68 -1.20 -1.02
C SER A 157 -22.32 0.04 -0.20
N TRP A 158 -21.14 0.07 0.41
CA TRP A 158 -20.66 1.23 1.18
C TRP A 158 -20.41 2.44 0.27
N ARG A 159 -19.79 2.25 -0.91
CA ARG A 159 -19.60 3.29 -1.93
C ARG A 159 -20.93 3.85 -2.44
N CYS A 160 -21.90 2.98 -2.74
CA CYS A 160 -23.26 3.37 -3.13
C CYS A 160 -23.95 4.25 -2.07
N ARG A 161 -23.66 4.01 -0.78
CA ARG A 161 -24.18 4.82 0.33
C ARG A 161 -23.50 6.18 0.45
N GLN A 162 -22.21 6.28 0.10
CA GLN A 162 -21.45 7.52 0.19
C GLN A 162 -21.58 8.45 -1.02
N GLU A 163 -21.73 7.89 -2.23
CA GLU A 163 -21.74 8.66 -3.49
C GLU A 163 -23.15 9.02 -3.99
N GLY A 164 -24.21 8.77 -3.21
CA GLY A 164 -25.57 9.22 -3.55
C GLY A 164 -26.13 8.64 -4.86
N GLY A 165 -26.37 7.32 -4.89
CA GLY A 165 -27.41 6.68 -5.71
C GLY A 165 -27.27 6.60 -7.24
N SER A 166 -26.57 7.51 -7.93
CA SER A 166 -26.59 7.56 -9.40
C SER A 166 -25.76 6.46 -10.08
N TRP A 167 -24.62 6.08 -9.49
CA TRP A 167 -23.72 5.06 -10.03
C TRP A 167 -24.27 3.63 -9.97
N CYS A 168 -25.19 3.36 -9.04
CA CYS A 168 -25.60 1.98 -8.73
C CYS A 168 -26.54 1.38 -9.79
N LEU A 169 -27.30 2.20 -10.53
CA LEU A 169 -28.27 1.72 -11.52
C LEU A 169 -27.61 1.36 -12.87
N HIS A 170 -26.56 2.08 -13.28
CA HIS A 170 -25.89 1.81 -14.56
C HIS A 170 -24.99 0.57 -14.53
N GLU A 171 -24.42 0.21 -13.38
CA GLU A 171 -23.56 -0.98 -13.25
C GLU A 171 -24.39 -2.28 -13.16
N VAL A 172 -25.55 -2.24 -12.48
CA VAL A 172 -26.48 -3.38 -12.42
C VAL A 172 -27.01 -3.74 -13.80
N ALA A 173 -27.23 -2.75 -14.68
CA ALA A 173 -27.62 -2.99 -16.06
C ALA A 173 -26.50 -3.57 -16.94
N ARG A 174 -25.23 -3.48 -16.51
CA ARG A 174 -24.06 -4.01 -17.23
C ARG A 174 -23.72 -5.45 -16.85
N GLU A 175 -24.08 -5.89 -15.64
CA GLU A 175 -23.88 -7.26 -15.15
C GLU A 175 -24.97 -8.24 -15.64
N SER A 176 -26.06 -7.72 -16.25
CA SER A 176 -27.14 -8.51 -16.84
C SER A 176 -26.89 -8.91 -18.31
N ARG A 177 -25.66 -8.75 -18.82
CA ARG A 177 -25.28 -9.07 -20.21
C ARG A 177 -24.00 -9.88 -20.27
#